data_AF-A0A136L023-F1
#
_entry.id   AF-A0A136L023-F1
#
_cell.length_a   1.000
_cell.length_b   1.000
_cell.length_c   1.000
_cell.angle_alpha   90.00
_cell.angle_beta   90.00
_cell.angle_gamma   90.00
#
_symmetry.space_group_name_H-M   'P 1'
#
loop_
_entity.id
_entity.type
_entity.pdbx_description
1 polymer ?
#
loop_
_entity_poly.entity_id
_entity_poly.type
_entity_poly.pdbx_seq_one_letter_code
_entity_poly.pdbx_strand_id
1 'polypeptide(L)'
;MVSLLAAASWLVSERRWRRILATCILPLGLYALLLTFSRAAWGGVFFGGCLLLLFGWRKLRQRQMLILAVITAAICVIVTIAFVSQYGDLLSARAGTGEEGIEMRSISDRIVFMEYALKAIGQAPLTGFGIGNFPWRASFYLQFTFYDLRGDNVHHVFLLAWSELGTPGMIMLGIAVLSGFFAAVRMIRATHNMYRVALASTFVALAAVGWLDHYPYTLLHFQVLWWGCIAAALSPPRNPALSATPADLSPNTLTEAKIPV
;
A
#
# COMPACT_ATOMS: atom_id res chain seq x y z
N MET A 1 2.00 7.46 1.56
CA MET A 1 1.63 6.58 0.42
C MET A 1 0.12 6.36 0.32
N VAL A 2 -0.53 5.71 1.29
CA VAL A 2 -1.95 5.32 1.20
C VAL A 2 -2.87 6.54 1.00
N SER A 3 -2.66 7.58 1.81
CA SER A 3 -3.36 8.86 1.69
C SER A 3 -3.19 9.52 0.32
N LEU A 4 -2.01 9.36 -0.32
CA LEU A 4 -1.75 9.86 -1.66
C LEU A 4 -2.58 9.12 -2.71
N LEU A 5 -2.65 7.79 -2.63
CA LEU A 5 -3.47 7.00 -3.56
C LEU A 5 -4.96 7.33 -3.40
N ALA A 6 -5.43 7.48 -2.16
CA ALA A 6 -6.79 7.93 -1.88
C ALA A 6 -7.06 9.33 -2.45
N ALA A 7 -6.18 10.31 -2.20
CA ALA A 7 -6.30 11.67 -2.72
C ALA A 7 -6.21 11.73 -4.25
N ALA A 8 -5.38 10.90 -4.88
CA ALA A 8 -5.29 10.79 -6.34
C ALA A 8 -6.63 10.39 -6.98
N SER A 9 -7.40 9.51 -6.32
CA SER A 9 -8.74 9.15 -6.79
C SER A 9 -9.74 10.32 -6.79
N TRP A 10 -9.50 11.36 -5.96
CA TRP A 10 -10.34 12.55 -5.90
C TRP A 10 -10.12 13.50 -7.07
N LEU A 11 -8.99 13.40 -7.81
CA LEU A 11 -8.75 14.20 -9.01
C LEU A 11 -9.76 13.90 -10.13
N VAL A 12 -10.32 12.68 -10.15
CA VAL A 12 -11.35 12.26 -11.12
C VAL A 12 -12.76 12.24 -10.53
N SER A 13 -12.95 12.85 -9.36
CA SER A 13 -14.26 13.03 -8.75
C SER A 13 -15.07 14.11 -9.46
N GLU A 14 -16.37 13.88 -9.63
CA GLU A 14 -17.31 14.85 -10.21
C GLU A 14 -17.37 16.15 -9.39
N ARG A 15 -17.38 16.02 -8.06
CA ARG A 15 -17.42 17.16 -7.13
C ARG A 15 -16.12 17.99 -7.21
N ARG A 16 -16.24 19.27 -7.58
CA ARG A 16 -15.10 20.21 -7.75
C ARG A 16 -14.28 20.39 -6.48
N TRP A 17 -14.91 20.50 -5.31
CA TRP A 17 -14.18 20.69 -4.04
C TRP A 17 -13.24 19.53 -3.71
N ARG A 18 -13.61 18.28 -4.06
CA ARG A 18 -12.75 17.11 -3.87
C ARG A 18 -11.49 17.18 -4.73
N ARG A 19 -11.62 17.68 -5.96
CA ARG A 19 -10.48 17.89 -6.87
C ARG A 19 -9.53 18.94 -6.33
N ILE A 20 -10.06 20.07 -5.83
CA ILE A 20 -9.25 21.13 -5.21
C ILE A 20 -8.52 20.59 -3.97
N LEU A 21 -9.22 19.87 -3.09
CA LEU A 21 -8.57 19.24 -1.94
C LEU A 21 -7.47 18.25 -2.36
N ALA A 22 -7.70 17.45 -3.41
CA ALA A 22 -6.68 16.56 -3.95
C ALA A 22 -5.42 17.32 -4.39
N THR A 23 -5.60 18.45 -5.09
CA THR A 23 -4.50 19.33 -5.51
C THR A 23 -3.68 19.86 -4.34
N CYS A 24 -4.29 20.08 -3.17
CA CYS A 24 -3.58 20.50 -1.95
C CYS A 24 -2.93 19.33 -1.20
N ILE A 25 -3.64 18.20 -1.07
CA ILE A 25 -3.21 17.06 -0.25
C ILE A 25 -2.08 16.29 -0.94
N LEU A 26 -2.10 16.15 -2.27
CA LEU A 26 -1.11 15.36 -2.99
C LEU A 26 0.32 15.92 -2.85
N PRO A 27 0.59 17.23 -3.06
CA PRO A 27 1.92 17.78 -2.84
C PRO A 27 2.36 17.71 -1.37
N LEU A 28 1.46 17.99 -0.43
CA LEU A 28 1.77 17.89 1.00
C LEU A 28 2.13 16.46 1.41
N GLY A 29 1.33 15.48 0.96
CA GLY A 29 1.60 14.08 1.21
C GLY A 29 2.85 13.57 0.51
N LEU A 30 3.19 14.12 -0.66
CA LEU A 30 4.41 13.81 -1.40
C LEU A 30 5.63 14.36 -0.65
N TYR A 31 5.54 15.58 -0.13
CA TYR A 31 6.58 16.16 0.72
C TYR A 31 6.80 15.33 1.99
N ALA A 32 5.71 14.92 2.66
CA ALA A 32 5.79 14.02 3.80
C ALA A 32 6.41 12.66 3.43
N LEU A 33 6.09 12.12 2.24
CA LEU A 33 6.70 10.89 1.74
C LEU A 33 8.20 11.07 1.47
N LEU A 34 8.61 12.18 0.86
CA LEU A 34 10.01 12.53 0.60
C LEU A 34 10.83 12.57 1.89
N LEU A 35 10.29 13.19 2.95
CA LEU A 35 10.92 13.23 4.27
C LEU A 35 11.11 11.85 4.91
N THR A 36 10.39 10.81 4.47
CA THR A 36 10.59 9.44 5.01
C THR A 36 11.82 8.75 4.43
N PHE A 37 12.34 9.19 3.28
CA PHE A 37 13.40 8.52 2.53
C PHE A 37 13.14 7.01 2.28
N SER A 38 11.88 6.55 2.28
CA SER A 38 11.52 5.13 2.17
C SER A 38 11.36 4.66 0.71
N ARG A 39 12.36 3.93 0.19
CA ARG A 39 12.33 3.28 -1.15
C ARG A 39 11.14 2.35 -1.37
N ALA A 40 10.78 1.58 -0.34
CA ALA A 40 9.62 0.70 -0.40
C ALA A 40 8.32 1.50 -0.63
N ALA A 41 8.17 2.64 0.05
CA ALA A 41 7.00 3.49 -0.10
C ALA A 41 6.89 4.13 -1.50
N TRP A 42 8.03 4.46 -2.14
CA TRP A 42 8.07 4.88 -3.54
C TRP A 42 7.58 3.80 -4.49
N GLY A 43 8.07 2.56 -4.31
CA GLY A 43 7.59 1.39 -5.06
C GLY A 43 6.09 1.20 -4.89
N GLY A 44 5.57 1.30 -3.67
CA GLY A 44 4.13 1.21 -3.42
C GLY A 44 3.31 2.32 -4.10
N VAL A 45 3.78 3.58 -4.07
CA VAL A 45 3.14 4.67 -4.84
C VAL A 45 3.18 4.39 -6.33
N PHE A 46 4.30 3.88 -6.85
CA PHE A 46 4.45 3.55 -8.27
C PHE A 46 3.44 2.46 -8.70
N PHE A 47 3.45 1.30 -8.04
CA PHE A 47 2.57 0.19 -8.43
C PHE A 47 1.08 0.52 -8.19
N GLY A 48 0.73 1.14 -7.06
CA GLY A 48 -0.64 1.59 -6.80
C GLY A 48 -1.07 2.71 -7.74
N GLY A 49 -0.16 3.65 -8.04
CA GLY A 49 -0.39 4.77 -8.94
C GLY A 49 -0.60 4.32 -10.38
N CYS A 50 0.20 3.37 -10.89
CA CYS A 50 0.00 2.76 -12.20
C CYS A 50 -1.39 2.14 -12.35
N LEU A 51 -1.88 1.44 -11.32
CA LEU A 51 -3.22 0.87 -11.32
C LEU A 51 -4.30 1.96 -11.35
N LEU A 52 -4.19 2.98 -10.50
CA LEU A 52 -5.09 4.13 -10.51
C LEU A 52 -5.12 4.86 -11.85
N LEU A 53 -3.95 5.08 -12.45
CA LEU A 53 -3.83 5.75 -13.75
C LEU A 53 -4.45 4.91 -14.85
N LEU A 54 -4.17 3.60 -14.91
CA LEU A 54 -4.70 2.70 -15.94
C LEU A 54 -6.24 2.73 -15.98
N PHE A 55 -6.89 2.69 -14.82
CA PHE A 55 -8.37 2.69 -14.73
C PHE A 55 -8.98 4.10 -14.66
N GLY A 56 -8.19 5.11 -14.28
CA GLY A 56 -8.59 6.51 -14.22
C GLY A 56 -8.38 7.29 -15.52
N TRP A 57 -7.55 6.80 -16.43
CA TRP A 57 -7.07 7.53 -17.61
C TRP A 57 -8.18 8.12 -18.47
N ARG A 58 -9.21 7.32 -18.76
CA ARG A 58 -10.35 7.77 -19.59
C ARG A 58 -11.08 8.95 -18.98
N LYS A 59 -11.27 8.96 -17.65
CA LYS A 59 -11.89 10.08 -16.93
C LYS A 59 -10.95 11.27 -16.88
N LEU A 60 -9.66 11.03 -16.62
CA LEU A 60 -8.63 12.07 -16.53
C LEU A 60 -8.49 12.87 -17.83
N ARG A 61 -8.76 12.27 -19.00
CA ARG A 61 -8.72 12.92 -20.31
C ARG A 61 -9.82 13.98 -20.52
N GLN A 62 -10.82 14.06 -19.65
CA GLN A 62 -11.79 15.16 -19.69
C GLN A 62 -11.09 16.49 -19.41
N ARG A 63 -11.28 17.50 -20.28
CA ARG A 63 -10.52 18.77 -20.28
C ARG A 63 -10.38 19.40 -18.89
N GLN A 64 -11.48 19.46 -18.12
CA GLN A 64 -11.47 20.04 -16.78
C GLN A 64 -10.64 19.23 -15.76
N MET A 65 -10.64 17.91 -15.86
CA MET A 65 -9.85 17.03 -14.99
C MET A 65 -8.37 17.07 -15.38
N LEU A 66 -8.09 17.11 -16.69
CA LEU A 66 -6.73 17.19 -17.21
C LEU A 66 -6.01 18.46 -16.74
N ILE A 67 -6.67 19.63 -16.81
CA ILE A 67 -6.09 20.90 -16.35
C ILE A 67 -5.69 20.80 -14.87
N LEU A 68 -6.59 20.34 -14.00
CA LEU A 68 -6.29 20.20 -12.59
C LEU A 68 -5.19 19.16 -12.32
N ALA A 69 -5.19 18.04 -13.05
CA ALA A 69 -4.15 17.03 -12.93
C ALA A 69 -2.78 17.55 -13.35
N VAL A 70 -2.70 18.34 -14.42
CA VAL A 70 -1.47 19.00 -14.88
C VAL A 70 -1.00 20.03 -13.85
N ILE A 71 -1.91 20.84 -13.29
CA ILE A 71 -1.58 21.78 -12.21
C ILE A 71 -1.04 21.03 -10.99
N THR A 72 -1.71 19.96 -10.55
CA THR A 72 -1.24 19.14 -9.44
C THR A 72 0.13 18.52 -9.71
N ALA A 73 0.35 17.99 -10.92
CA ALA A 73 1.64 17.43 -11.32
C ALA A 73 2.75 18.50 -11.31
N ALA A 74 2.47 19.70 -11.83
CA ALA A 74 3.42 20.81 -11.80
C ALA A 74 3.78 21.21 -10.36
N ILE A 75 2.79 21.29 -9.45
CA ILE A 75 3.05 21.58 -8.04
C ILE A 75 3.88 20.46 -7.40
N CYS A 76 3.57 19.19 -7.65
CA CYS A 76 4.36 18.06 -7.15
C CYS A 76 5.82 18.09 -7.65
N VAL A 77 6.05 18.48 -8.90
CA VAL A 77 7.39 18.66 -9.46
C VAL A 77 8.12 19.80 -8.74
N ILE A 78 7.47 20.96 -8.56
CA ILE A 78 8.06 22.09 -7.82
C ILE A 78 8.42 21.68 -6.38
N VAL A 79 7.51 21.00 -5.68
CA VAL A 79 7.76 20.48 -4.32
C VAL A 79 8.94 19.51 -4.29
N THR A 80 9.04 18.64 -5.29
CA THR A 80 10.16 17.69 -5.40
C THR A 80 11.48 18.42 -5.66
N ILE A 81 11.50 19.41 -6.57
CA ILE A 81 12.69 20.24 -6.83
C ILE A 81 13.10 20.99 -5.57
N ALA A 82 12.16 21.62 -4.87
CA ALA A 82 12.42 22.33 -3.62
C ALA A 82 13.01 21.38 -2.56
N PHE A 83 12.42 20.19 -2.40
CA PHE A 83 12.93 19.17 -1.50
C PHE A 83 14.36 18.73 -1.87
N VAL A 84 14.62 18.41 -3.14
CA VAL A 84 15.96 18.02 -3.61
C VAL A 84 16.97 19.14 -3.38
N SER A 85 16.59 20.40 -3.58
CA SER A 85 17.47 21.54 -3.34
C SER A 85 17.83 21.73 -1.86
N GLN A 86 16.90 21.40 -0.95
CA GLN A 86 17.09 21.56 0.49
C GLN A 86 17.77 20.35 1.14
N TYR A 87 17.54 19.14 0.63
CA TYR A 87 17.99 17.88 1.21
C TYR A 87 18.92 17.09 0.27
N GLY A 88 19.56 17.77 -0.68
CA GLY A 88 20.42 17.16 -1.70
C GLY A 88 21.54 16.30 -1.11
N ASP A 89 22.17 16.75 -0.03
CA ASP A 89 23.25 16.02 0.64
C ASP A 89 22.74 14.73 1.32
N LEU A 90 21.56 14.76 1.91
CA LEU A 90 20.94 13.55 2.49
C LEU A 90 20.52 12.56 1.38
N LEU A 91 20.06 13.08 0.24
CA LEU A 91 19.72 12.26 -0.91
C LEU A 91 20.96 11.62 -1.53
N SER A 92 22.08 12.34 -1.64
CA SER A 92 23.33 11.81 -2.20
C SER A 92 23.94 10.73 -1.29
N ALA A 93 23.88 10.91 0.03
CA ALA A 93 24.26 9.87 0.99
C ALA A 93 23.39 8.60 0.86
N ARG A 94 22.09 8.76 0.58
CA ARG A 94 21.16 7.64 0.35
C ARG A 94 21.24 7.04 -1.06
N ALA A 95 21.72 7.79 -2.04
CA ALA A 95 21.95 7.30 -3.39
C ALA A 95 23.26 6.49 -3.53
N GLY A 96 24.06 6.42 -2.45
CA GLY A 96 25.35 5.73 -2.45
C GLY A 96 26.46 6.49 -3.17
N THR A 97 26.25 7.78 -3.45
CA THR A 97 27.24 8.65 -4.11
C THR A 97 27.95 9.60 -3.15
N GLY A 98 27.56 9.61 -1.86
CA GLY A 98 28.23 10.38 -0.81
C GLY A 98 29.43 9.65 -0.20
N GLU A 99 30.29 10.39 0.50
CA GLU A 99 31.49 9.86 1.18
C GLU A 99 31.17 8.86 2.31
N GLU A 100 29.95 8.91 2.85
CA GLU A 100 29.47 7.99 3.88
C GLU A 100 28.66 6.84 3.27
N GLY A 101 29.19 5.61 3.37
CA GLY A 101 28.57 4.36 2.90
C GLY A 101 27.32 3.91 3.67
N ILE A 102 26.45 4.84 4.10
CA ILE A 102 25.21 4.56 4.87
C ILE A 102 24.28 3.62 4.09
N GLU A 103 24.13 3.85 2.79
CA GLU A 103 23.28 3.00 1.94
C GLU A 103 23.88 1.60 1.80
N MET A 104 25.20 1.49 1.61
CA MET A 104 25.90 0.20 1.57
C MET A 104 25.79 -0.54 2.90
N ARG A 105 25.83 0.17 4.02
CA ARG A 105 25.53 -0.40 5.35
C ARG A 105 24.11 -0.92 5.41
N SER A 106 23.10 -0.13 5.01
CA SER A 106 21.70 -0.58 5.00
C SER A 106 21.46 -1.81 4.13
N ILE A 107 22.10 -1.90 2.96
CA ILE A 107 22.04 -3.08 2.10
C ILE A 107 22.68 -4.29 2.80
N SER A 108 23.87 -4.09 3.39
CA SER A 108 24.59 -5.15 4.11
C SER A 108 23.76 -5.69 5.28
N ASP A 109 23.14 -4.80 6.07
CA ASP A 109 22.28 -5.16 7.19
C ASP A 109 21.08 -6.00 6.72
N ARG A 110 20.45 -5.63 5.60
CA ARG A 110 19.33 -6.40 5.00
C ARG A 110 19.77 -7.80 4.57
N ILE A 111 20.97 -7.93 4.00
CA ILE A 111 21.52 -9.25 3.61
C ILE A 111 21.72 -10.11 4.86
N VAL A 112 22.32 -9.56 5.92
CA VAL A 112 22.53 -10.27 7.20
C VAL A 112 21.19 -10.77 7.77
N PHE A 113 20.15 -9.92 7.83
CA PHE A 113 18.85 -10.36 8.35
C PHE A 113 18.14 -11.37 7.42
N MET A 114 18.37 -11.31 6.11
CA MET A 114 17.88 -12.32 5.17
C MET A 114 18.54 -13.67 5.42
N GLU A 115 19.85 -13.71 5.65
CA GLU A 115 20.57 -14.94 6.04
C GLU A 115 20.06 -15.49 7.36
N TYR A 116 19.81 -14.63 8.35
CA TYR A 116 19.21 -15.03 9.63
C TYR A 116 17.80 -15.58 9.48
N ALA A 117 16.98 -15.03 8.58
CA ALA A 117 15.67 -15.58 8.24
C ALA A 117 15.78 -16.97 7.64
N LEU A 118 16.67 -17.17 6.66
CA LEU A 118 16.90 -18.48 6.06
C LEU A 118 17.43 -19.50 7.08
N LYS A 119 18.34 -19.07 7.98
CA LYS A 119 18.85 -19.91 9.07
C LYS A 119 17.75 -20.30 10.06
N ALA A 120 16.88 -19.36 10.43
CA ALA A 120 15.72 -19.66 11.28
C ALA A 120 14.76 -20.64 10.59
N ILE A 121 14.42 -20.41 9.32
CA ILE A 121 13.58 -21.31 8.52
C ILE A 121 14.18 -22.73 8.48
N GLY A 122 15.50 -22.85 8.28
CA GLY A 122 16.17 -24.16 8.27
C GLY A 122 16.12 -24.92 9.60
N GLN A 123 16.00 -24.21 10.72
CA GLN A 123 15.94 -24.81 12.06
C GLN A 123 14.52 -25.21 12.48
N ALA A 124 13.50 -24.45 12.06
CA ALA A 124 12.10 -24.69 12.42
C ALA A 124 11.17 -24.47 11.21
N PRO A 125 11.31 -25.25 10.11
CA PRO A 125 10.63 -24.96 8.85
C PRO A 125 9.11 -25.09 8.91
N LEU A 126 8.59 -25.95 9.79
CA LEU A 126 7.16 -26.21 9.92
C LEU A 126 6.47 -25.33 10.95
N THR A 127 7.12 -25.03 12.07
CA THR A 127 6.50 -24.32 13.20
C THR A 127 6.91 -22.86 13.29
N GLY A 128 8.07 -22.50 12.73
CA GLY A 128 8.73 -21.23 13.01
C GLY A 128 9.09 -21.09 14.50
N PHE A 129 9.34 -19.86 14.92
CA PHE A 129 9.72 -19.50 16.29
C PHE A 129 8.65 -18.71 17.08
N GLY A 130 7.45 -18.56 16.53
CA GLY A 130 6.36 -17.75 17.08
C GLY A 130 6.32 -16.32 16.52
N ILE A 131 5.11 -15.76 16.44
CA ILE A 131 4.86 -14.41 15.91
C ILE A 131 5.59 -13.34 16.74
N GLY A 132 6.25 -12.42 16.06
CA GLY A 132 7.02 -11.33 16.67
C GLY A 132 8.36 -11.74 17.30
N ASN A 133 8.78 -13.00 17.20
CA ASN A 133 10.04 -13.47 17.78
C ASN A 133 11.25 -13.33 16.86
N PHE A 134 11.08 -12.92 15.60
CA PHE A 134 12.22 -12.82 14.68
C PHE A 134 13.34 -11.88 15.19
N PRO A 135 13.06 -10.66 15.70
CA PRO A 135 14.12 -9.79 16.22
C PRO A 135 14.94 -10.43 17.36
N TRP A 136 14.29 -11.20 18.23
CA TRP A 136 14.98 -11.96 19.28
C TRP A 136 15.84 -13.09 18.71
N ARG A 137 15.35 -13.78 17.68
CA ARG A 137 16.15 -14.79 16.98
C ARG A 137 17.34 -14.18 16.27
N ALA A 138 17.18 -13.02 15.65
CA ALA A 138 18.26 -12.28 15.01
C ALA A 138 19.32 -11.81 16.03
N SER A 139 18.90 -11.26 17.18
CA SER A 139 19.81 -10.93 18.30
C SER A 139 20.61 -12.15 18.78
N PHE A 140 19.97 -13.32 18.86
CA PHE A 140 20.66 -14.55 19.22
C PHE A 140 21.73 -14.95 18.19
N TYR A 141 21.53 -14.70 16.90
CA TYR A 141 22.58 -14.99 15.91
C TYR A 141 23.71 -13.96 15.95
N LEU A 142 23.37 -12.69 16.18
CA LEU A 142 24.34 -11.59 16.24
C LEU A 142 25.39 -11.79 17.32
N GLN A 143 25.05 -12.41 18.46
CA GLN A 143 26.00 -12.68 19.55
C GLN A 143 27.18 -13.58 19.13
N PHE A 144 27.06 -14.30 18.00
CA PHE A 144 28.11 -15.16 17.46
C PHE A 144 28.83 -14.54 16.25
N THR A 145 28.67 -13.23 16.06
CA THR A 145 29.28 -12.49 14.95
C THR A 145 29.95 -11.22 15.46
N PHE A 146 30.71 -10.56 14.58
CA PHE A 146 31.34 -9.26 14.88
C PHE A 146 30.53 -8.07 14.35
N TYR A 147 29.29 -8.30 13.91
CA TYR A 147 28.44 -7.24 13.39
C TYR A 147 27.96 -6.31 14.51
N ASP A 148 28.20 -5.02 14.36
CA ASP A 148 27.61 -3.98 15.21
C ASP A 148 26.16 -3.69 14.75
N LEU A 149 25.28 -4.65 15.00
CA LEU A 149 23.85 -4.60 14.71
C LEU A 149 23.04 -4.98 15.94
N ARG A 150 21.78 -4.54 15.96
CA ARG A 150 20.78 -4.97 16.94
C ARG A 150 19.77 -5.86 16.24
N GLY A 151 19.16 -6.81 16.96
CA GLY A 151 18.12 -7.64 16.37
C GLY A 151 16.97 -6.79 15.82
N ASP A 152 16.65 -7.01 14.55
CA ASP A 152 15.59 -6.33 13.82
C ASP A 152 14.89 -7.35 12.90
N ASN A 153 13.80 -6.92 12.26
CA ASN A 153 13.04 -7.72 11.32
C ASN A 153 13.73 -7.86 9.96
N VAL A 154 13.60 -9.04 9.35
CA VAL A 154 13.92 -9.20 7.94
C VAL A 154 12.95 -8.36 7.12
N HIS A 155 13.48 -7.51 6.23
CA HIS A 155 12.71 -6.58 5.42
C HIS A 155 12.05 -7.26 4.21
N HIS A 156 11.37 -8.38 4.47
CA HIS A 156 10.66 -9.19 3.47
C HIS A 156 9.56 -9.99 4.16
N VAL A 157 8.30 -9.57 4.00
CA VAL A 157 7.15 -10.09 4.75
C VAL A 157 7.01 -11.62 4.66
N PHE A 158 7.27 -12.22 3.50
CA PHE A 158 7.18 -13.67 3.35
C PHE A 158 8.28 -14.44 4.10
N LEU A 159 9.51 -13.91 4.12
CA LEU A 159 10.61 -14.55 4.86
C LEU A 159 10.35 -14.40 6.36
N LEU A 160 9.86 -13.24 6.78
CA LEU A 160 9.48 -12.98 8.16
C LEU A 160 8.38 -13.95 8.61
N ALA A 161 7.27 -14.02 7.88
CA ALA A 161 6.16 -14.92 8.18
C ALA A 161 6.61 -16.39 8.21
N TRP A 162 7.49 -16.81 7.30
CA TRP A 162 8.02 -18.18 7.31
C TRP A 162 8.91 -18.43 8.53
N SER A 163 9.81 -17.51 8.87
CA SER A 163 10.69 -17.66 10.04
C SER A 163 9.91 -17.69 11.36
N GLU A 164 8.79 -16.97 11.46
CA GLU A 164 8.00 -16.85 12.68
C GLU A 164 6.91 -17.91 12.80
N LEU A 165 6.18 -18.21 11.73
CA LEU A 165 5.01 -19.08 11.75
C LEU A 165 5.22 -20.40 10.98
N GLY A 166 6.42 -20.60 10.42
CA GLY A 166 6.73 -21.77 9.62
C GLY A 166 6.00 -21.79 8.27
N THR A 167 6.07 -22.95 7.62
CA THR A 167 5.44 -23.21 6.32
C THR A 167 3.93 -22.96 6.34
N PRO A 168 3.15 -23.37 7.37
CA PRO A 168 1.72 -23.10 7.41
C PRO A 168 1.41 -21.60 7.38
N GLY A 169 2.10 -20.79 8.17
CA GLY A 169 1.88 -19.34 8.19
C GLY A 169 2.26 -18.66 6.88
N MET A 170 3.37 -19.08 6.26
CA MET A 170 3.79 -18.58 4.94
C MET A 170 2.75 -18.92 3.85
N ILE A 171 2.21 -20.15 3.85
CA ILE A 171 1.15 -20.56 2.92
C ILE A 171 -0.12 -19.75 3.15
N MET A 172 -0.58 -19.60 4.39
CA MET A 172 -1.79 -18.85 4.71
C MET A 172 -1.67 -17.38 4.29
N LEU A 173 -0.52 -16.76 4.53
CA LEU A 173 -0.23 -15.40 4.07
C LEU A 173 -0.25 -15.33 2.53
N GLY A 174 0.37 -16.29 1.84
CA GLY A 174 0.35 -16.38 0.38
C GLY A 174 -1.07 -16.48 -0.17
N ILE A 175 -1.91 -17.35 0.40
CA ILE A 175 -3.33 -17.48 0.05
C ILE A 175 -4.08 -16.17 0.29
N ALA A 176 -3.83 -15.50 1.42
CA ALA A 176 -4.47 -14.22 1.74
C ALA A 176 -4.09 -13.12 0.74
N VAL A 177 -2.82 -13.01 0.37
CA VAL A 177 -2.36 -12.03 -0.63
C VAL A 177 -2.92 -12.35 -2.02
N LEU A 178 -2.91 -13.63 -2.44
CA LEU A 178 -3.46 -14.05 -3.73
C LEU A 178 -4.97 -13.82 -3.81
N SER A 179 -5.72 -14.21 -2.78
CA SER A 179 -7.16 -13.97 -2.72
C SER A 179 -7.50 -12.47 -2.71
N GLY A 180 -6.73 -11.65 -1.99
CA GLY A 180 -6.82 -10.20 -2.04
C GLY A 180 -6.57 -9.63 -3.45
N PHE A 181 -5.57 -10.15 -4.16
CA PHE A 181 -5.29 -9.75 -5.54
C PHE A 181 -6.45 -10.09 -6.48
N PHE A 182 -6.96 -11.32 -6.45
CA PHE A 182 -8.11 -11.71 -7.26
C PHE A 182 -9.38 -10.92 -6.90
N ALA A 183 -9.61 -10.66 -5.61
CA ALA A 183 -10.71 -9.81 -5.15
C ALA A 183 -10.58 -8.38 -5.67
N ALA A 184 -9.37 -7.80 -5.65
CA ALA A 184 -9.09 -6.47 -6.19
C ALA A 184 -9.35 -6.41 -7.70
N VAL A 185 -8.89 -7.39 -8.47
CA VAL A 185 -9.13 -7.48 -9.92
C VAL A 185 -10.63 -7.61 -10.22
N ARG A 186 -11.33 -8.50 -9.52
CA ARG A 186 -12.79 -8.68 -9.66
C ARG A 186 -13.53 -7.38 -9.33
N MET A 187 -13.17 -6.72 -8.23
CA MET A 187 -13.76 -5.47 -7.80
C MET A 187 -13.59 -4.37 -8.85
N ILE A 188 -12.38 -4.20 -9.39
CA ILE A 188 -12.09 -3.19 -10.42
C ILE A 188 -12.89 -3.47 -11.70
N ARG A 189 -12.95 -4.74 -12.16
CA ARG A 189 -13.70 -5.11 -13.36
C ARG A 189 -15.21 -4.90 -13.21
N ALA A 190 -15.74 -5.08 -12.01
CA ALA A 190 -17.17 -4.96 -11.72
C ALA A 190 -17.64 -3.53 -11.41
N THR A 191 -16.75 -2.53 -11.38
CA THR A 191 -17.11 -1.17 -10.93
C THR A 191 -16.51 -0.06 -11.79
N HIS A 192 -17.22 1.05 -11.91
CA HIS A 192 -16.70 2.31 -12.45
C HIS A 192 -16.38 3.34 -11.34
N ASN A 193 -16.51 2.92 -10.08
CA ASN A 193 -16.27 3.76 -8.91
C ASN A 193 -14.76 3.83 -8.60
N MET A 194 -14.18 5.03 -8.72
CA MET A 194 -12.75 5.23 -8.51
C MET A 194 -12.31 5.01 -7.05
N TYR A 195 -13.21 5.14 -6.07
CA TYR A 195 -12.88 4.84 -4.67
C TYR A 195 -12.52 3.36 -4.49
N ARG A 196 -13.22 2.46 -5.19
CA ARG A 196 -12.91 1.02 -5.19
C ARG A 196 -11.58 0.74 -5.88
N VAL A 197 -11.29 1.41 -6.99
CA VAL A 197 -9.97 1.33 -7.65
C VAL A 197 -8.86 1.81 -6.71
N ALA A 198 -9.09 2.87 -5.94
CA ALA A 198 -8.13 3.38 -4.95
C ALA A 198 -7.87 2.39 -3.81
N LEU A 199 -8.90 1.70 -3.32
CA LEU A 199 -8.75 0.63 -2.33
C LEU A 199 -7.93 -0.55 -2.89
N ALA A 200 -8.23 -1.00 -4.11
CA ALA A 200 -7.43 -2.04 -4.77
C ALA A 200 -5.97 -1.60 -4.98
N SER A 201 -5.76 -0.34 -5.36
CA SER A 201 -4.43 0.24 -5.55
C SER A 201 -3.66 0.34 -4.23
N THR A 202 -4.36 0.62 -3.13
CA THR A 202 -3.78 0.60 -1.78
C THR A 202 -3.36 -0.82 -1.39
N PHE A 203 -4.19 -1.82 -1.65
CA PHE A 203 -3.83 -3.22 -1.41
C PHE A 203 -2.58 -3.63 -2.20
N VAL A 204 -2.52 -3.32 -3.50
CA VAL A 204 -1.35 -3.60 -4.35
C VAL A 204 -0.11 -2.85 -3.87
N ALA A 205 -0.26 -1.59 -3.46
CA ALA A 205 0.84 -0.80 -2.93
C ALA A 205 1.42 -1.40 -1.64
N LEU A 206 0.57 -1.85 -0.71
CA LEU A 206 1.03 -2.51 0.52
C LEU A 206 1.66 -3.87 0.25
N ALA A 207 1.15 -4.63 -0.72
CA ALA A 207 1.78 -5.87 -1.15
C ALA A 207 3.18 -5.65 -1.74
N ALA A 208 3.34 -4.60 -2.55
CA ALA A 208 4.65 -4.21 -3.10
C ALA A 208 5.62 -3.75 -1.99
N VAL A 209 5.14 -2.96 -1.02
CA VAL A 209 5.93 -2.58 0.17
C VAL A 209 6.36 -3.82 0.94
N GLY A 210 5.49 -4.82 1.11
CA GLY A 210 5.78 -6.05 1.84
C GLY A 210 6.91 -6.89 1.24
N TRP A 211 7.26 -6.66 -0.03
CA TRP A 211 8.40 -7.30 -0.67
C TRP A 211 9.75 -6.70 -0.29
N LEU A 212 9.75 -5.43 0.16
CA LEU A 212 10.95 -4.62 0.40
C LEU A 212 11.09 -4.20 1.87
N ASP A 213 10.05 -4.41 2.66
CA ASP A 213 9.93 -3.97 4.04
C ASP A 213 8.94 -4.86 4.81
N HIS A 214 9.06 -4.89 6.14
CA HIS A 214 8.25 -5.74 7.02
C HIS A 214 7.01 -5.04 7.59
N TYR A 215 6.88 -3.71 7.43
CA TYR A 215 5.81 -2.92 8.05
C TYR A 215 4.37 -3.42 7.79
N PRO A 216 3.99 -3.90 6.58
CA PRO A 216 2.66 -4.45 6.35
C PRO A 216 2.32 -5.64 7.25
N TYR A 217 3.34 -6.35 7.73
CA TYR A 217 3.21 -7.52 8.58
C TYR A 217 3.44 -7.23 10.07
N THR A 218 4.26 -6.26 10.45
CA THR A 218 4.60 -6.05 11.88
C THR A 218 3.84 -4.90 12.54
N LEU A 219 3.35 -3.92 11.78
CA LEU A 219 2.70 -2.73 12.34
C LEU A 219 1.17 -2.85 12.21
N LEU A 220 0.49 -2.80 13.36
CA LEU A 220 -0.96 -3.02 13.45
C LEU A 220 -1.78 -2.13 12.50
N HIS A 221 -1.45 -0.85 12.37
CA HIS A 221 -2.18 0.06 11.49
C HIS A 221 -2.04 -0.30 10.01
N PHE A 222 -0.90 -0.83 9.57
CA PHE A 222 -0.74 -1.34 8.21
C PHE A 222 -1.44 -2.68 8.02
N GLN A 223 -1.40 -3.57 9.00
CA GLN A 223 -2.17 -4.83 8.96
C GLN A 223 -3.67 -4.56 8.81
N VAL A 224 -4.24 -3.71 9.68
CA VAL A 224 -5.66 -3.33 9.66
C VAL A 224 -6.03 -2.73 8.31
N LEU A 225 -5.19 -1.84 7.78
CA LEU A 225 -5.43 -1.24 6.48
C LEU A 225 -5.37 -2.28 5.36
N TRP A 226 -4.36 -3.16 5.36
CA TRP A 226 -4.15 -4.13 4.30
C TRP A 226 -5.29 -5.15 4.25
N TRP A 227 -5.64 -5.74 5.39
CA TRP A 227 -6.74 -6.68 5.53
C TRP A 227 -8.10 -6.01 5.33
N GLY A 228 -8.26 -4.76 5.79
CA GLY A 228 -9.44 -3.95 5.55
C GLY A 228 -9.70 -3.71 4.06
N CYS A 229 -8.66 -3.51 3.25
CA CYS A 229 -8.80 -3.40 1.79
C CYS A 229 -9.32 -4.70 1.17
N ILE A 230 -8.87 -5.87 1.63
CA ILE A 230 -9.38 -7.17 1.16
C ILE A 230 -10.86 -7.33 1.54
N ALA A 231 -11.21 -7.08 2.80
CA ALA A 231 -12.58 -7.17 3.28
C ALA A 231 -13.53 -6.24 2.48
N ALA A 232 -13.08 -5.01 2.20
CA ALA A 232 -13.84 -4.07 1.37
C ALA A 232 -13.96 -4.52 -0.09
N ALA A 233 -12.94 -5.18 -0.65
CA ALA A 233 -12.97 -5.73 -2.00
C ALA A 233 -13.89 -6.95 -2.14
N LEU A 234 -13.97 -7.78 -1.10
CA LEU A 234 -14.88 -8.91 -1.03
C LEU A 234 -16.34 -8.50 -0.78
N SER A 235 -16.57 -7.32 -0.18
CA SER A 235 -17.91 -6.82 0.08
C SER A 235 -18.70 -6.54 -1.21
N PRO A 236 -19.94 -7.04 -1.34
CA PRO A 236 -20.77 -6.81 -2.51
C PRO A 236 -20.97 -5.30 -2.77
N PRO A 237 -21.20 -4.89 -4.03
CA PRO A 237 -21.74 -3.57 -4.29
C PRO A 237 -23.03 -3.40 -3.49
N ARG A 238 -23.16 -2.33 -2.68
CA ARG A 238 -24.43 -2.00 -2.04
C ARG A 238 -25.46 -1.82 -3.16
N ASN A 239 -26.51 -2.64 -3.16
CA ASN A 239 -27.61 -2.52 -4.09
C ASN A 239 -28.44 -1.29 -3.69
N PRO A 240 -28.47 -0.20 -4.48
CA PRO A 240 -29.18 1.01 -4.11
C PRO A 240 -30.68 0.77 -3.86
N ALA A 241 -31.25 -0.23 -4.54
CA ALA A 241 -32.64 -0.62 -4.41
C ALA A 241 -33.03 -1.16 -3.01
N LEU A 242 -32.07 -1.74 -2.27
CA LEU A 242 -32.31 -2.25 -0.91
C LEU A 242 -32.08 -1.18 0.18
N SER A 243 -31.57 -0.01 -0.19
CA SER A 243 -31.36 1.14 0.71
C SER A 243 -32.41 2.24 0.56
N ALA A 244 -33.38 2.08 -0.36
CA ALA A 244 -34.53 2.96 -0.41
C ALA A 244 -35.36 2.71 0.85
N THR A 245 -35.41 3.72 1.72
CA THR A 245 -36.34 3.73 2.83
C THR A 245 -37.77 3.68 2.29
N PRO A 246 -38.76 3.10 2.98
CA PRO A 246 -40.17 3.13 2.55
C PRO A 246 -40.68 4.55 2.26
N ALA A 247 -40.05 5.57 2.85
CA ALA A 247 -40.32 6.99 2.60
C ALA A 247 -39.87 7.50 1.21
N ASP A 248 -38.96 6.82 0.52
CA ASP A 248 -38.51 7.16 -0.84
C ASP A 248 -39.35 6.50 -1.94
N LEU A 249 -40.23 5.55 -1.57
CA LEU A 249 -41.21 4.98 -2.48
C LEU A 249 -42.39 5.94 -2.59
N SER A 250 -42.43 6.69 -3.69
CA SER A 250 -43.61 7.50 -4.00
C SER A 250 -44.87 6.62 -3.99
N PRO A 251 -46.03 7.11 -3.50
CA PRO A 251 -47.27 6.33 -3.38
C PRO A 251 -47.70 5.63 -4.68
N ASN A 252 -47.26 6.13 -5.84
CA ASN A 252 -47.56 5.57 -7.15
C ASN A 252 -46.90 4.22 -7.46
N THR A 253 -45.93 3.77 -6.66
CA THR A 253 -45.25 2.47 -6.89
C THR A 253 -45.94 1.27 -6.23
N LEU A 254 -46.93 1.49 -5.35
CA LEU A 254 -47.66 0.42 -4.66
C LEU A 254 -48.88 -0.11 -5.44
N THR A 255 -49.30 0.54 -6.52
CA THR A 255 -50.51 0.16 -7.28
C THR A 255 -50.28 -0.87 -8.39
N GLU A 256 -49.04 -1.22 -8.73
CA GLU A 256 -48.75 -2.14 -9.86
C GLU A 256 -48.43 -3.59 -9.46
N ALA A 257 -48.39 -3.92 -8.17
CA ALA A 257 -48.25 -5.31 -7.71
C ALA A 257 -49.59 -6.06 -7.77
N LYS A 258 -50.16 -6.22 -8.97
CA LYS A 258 -51.25 -7.19 -9.20
C LYS A 258 -50.65 -8.58 -9.33
N ILE A 259 -50.96 -9.43 -8.34
CA ILE A 259 -50.68 -10.87 -8.33
C ILE A 259 -51.44 -11.50 -9.51
N PRO A 260 -50.78 -12.24 -10.42
CA PRO A 260 -51.48 -13.07 -11.38
C PRO A 260 -52.06 -14.29 -10.65
N VAL A 261 -53.38 -14.47 -10.80
CA VAL A 261 -54.15 -15.62 -10.32
C VAL A 261 -53.81 -16.86 -11.14
#